data_AF-A0A4R6DW18-F1
#
_entry.id   AF-A0A4R6DW18-F1
#
_cell.length_a   1.000
_cell.length_b   1.000
_cell.length_c   1.000
_cell.angle_alpha   90.00
_cell.angle_beta   90.00
_cell.angle_gamma   90.00
#
_symmetry.space_group_name_H-M   'P 1'
#
loop_
_entity.id
_entity.type
_entity.pdbx_description
1 polymer ?
#
loop_
_entity_poly.entity_id
_entity_poly.type
_entity_poly.pdbx_seq_one_letter_code
_entity_poly.pdbx_strand_id
1 'polypeptide(L)'
;MDEKTEELIALVAKKHGIALDETDPIMVIPTLLRFLLDESQEKQGEILSEMKSELQSVLMQWDFTAKDKADRILNAALKANKDVMEQILTSAANQTAEVVRNAVEEELRKSRAQFQSAKKMVIWNCIAAGLTLLAAAIAFVAAFLR
;
A
#
# COMPACT_ATOMS: atom_id res chain seq x y z
N MET A 1 38.20 -56.54 0.10
CA MET A 1 39.35 -55.61 -0.01
C MET A 1 38.82 -54.31 -0.55
N ASP A 2 39.00 -53.22 0.19
CA ASP A 2 38.62 -51.90 -0.30
C ASP A 2 39.76 -51.33 -1.15
N GLU A 3 39.44 -50.91 -2.37
CA GLU A 3 40.36 -50.41 -3.40
C GLU A 3 41.33 -49.34 -2.88
N LYS A 4 40.90 -48.49 -1.94
CA LYS A 4 41.75 -47.44 -1.34
C LYS A 4 42.81 -48.00 -0.38
N THR A 5 42.60 -49.19 0.16
CA THR A 5 43.53 -49.84 1.08
C THR A 5 44.69 -50.47 0.32
N GLU A 6 44.40 -51.12 -0.82
CA GLU A 6 45.41 -51.61 -1.76
C GLU A 6 46.22 -50.46 -2.37
N GLU A 7 45.55 -49.36 -2.71
CA GLU A 7 46.22 -48.16 -3.24
C GLU A 7 47.15 -47.52 -2.20
N LEU A 8 46.76 -47.50 -0.91
CA LEU A 8 47.58 -47.01 0.19
C LEU A 8 48.81 -47.90 0.42
N ILE A 9 48.65 -49.22 0.41
CA ILE A 9 49.75 -50.18 0.53
C ILE A 9 50.75 -49.99 -0.63
N ALA A 10 50.25 -49.86 -1.86
CA ALA A 10 51.07 -49.60 -3.04
C ALA A 10 51.81 -48.25 -2.97
N LEU A 11 51.15 -47.20 -2.44
CA LEU A 11 51.74 -45.88 -2.27
C LEU A 11 52.86 -45.87 -1.21
N VAL A 12 52.64 -46.57 -0.09
CA VAL A 12 53.65 -46.72 0.98
C VAL A 12 54.85 -47.50 0.47
N ALA A 13 54.63 -48.60 -0.24
CA ALA A 13 55.69 -49.38 -0.86
C ALA A 13 56.50 -48.56 -1.87
N LYS A 14 55.84 -47.76 -2.71
CA LYS A 14 56.51 -46.90 -3.71
C LYS A 14 57.31 -45.76 -3.09
N LYS A 15 56.85 -45.17 -1.98
CA LYS A 15 57.45 -43.96 -1.38
C LYS A 15 58.51 -44.28 -0.32
N HIS A 16 58.37 -45.40 0.38
CA HIS A 16 59.23 -45.77 1.50
C HIS A 16 60.03 -47.06 1.26
N GLY A 17 59.77 -47.80 0.17
CA GLY A 17 60.52 -49.01 -0.20
C GLY A 17 60.24 -50.21 0.70
N ILE A 18 59.19 -50.16 1.53
CA ILE A 18 58.79 -51.21 2.47
C ILE A 18 57.62 -51.98 1.84
N ALA A 19 57.82 -53.27 1.56
CA ALA A 19 56.71 -54.16 1.19
C ALA A 19 55.89 -54.43 2.45
N LEU A 20 54.65 -53.96 2.47
CA LEU A 20 53.76 -54.03 3.62
C LEU A 20 52.70 -55.10 3.36
N ASP A 21 52.52 -56.01 4.31
CA ASP A 21 51.46 -57.03 4.26
C ASP A 21 50.25 -56.58 5.10
N GLU A 22 49.09 -57.19 4.87
CA GLU A 22 47.86 -56.87 5.62
C GLU A 22 47.97 -57.17 7.11
N THR A 23 48.85 -58.09 7.49
CA THR A 23 49.09 -58.49 8.88
C THR A 23 50.12 -57.63 9.60
N ASP A 24 50.74 -56.65 8.90
CA ASP A 24 51.74 -55.79 9.51
C ASP A 24 51.12 -54.86 10.58
N PRO A 25 51.76 -54.69 11.76
CA PRO A 25 51.28 -53.79 12.81
C PRO A 25 51.10 -52.33 12.36
N ILE A 26 51.83 -51.89 11.33
CA ILE A 26 51.71 -50.54 10.76
C ILE A 26 50.33 -50.31 10.11
N MET A 27 49.65 -51.37 9.66
CA MET A 27 48.30 -51.29 9.06
C MET A 27 47.19 -50.93 10.06
N VAL A 28 47.49 -50.96 11.37
CA VAL A 28 46.56 -50.50 12.42
C VAL A 28 46.23 -49.01 12.26
N ILE A 29 47.19 -48.17 11.86
CA ILE A 29 46.98 -46.71 11.73
C ILE A 29 46.01 -46.38 10.58
N PRO A 30 46.19 -46.88 9.35
CA PRO A 30 45.21 -46.74 8.28
C PRO A 30 43.81 -47.24 8.67
N THR A 31 43.74 -48.39 9.35
CA THR A 31 42.48 -48.99 9.79
C THR A 31 41.76 -48.10 10.80
N LEU A 32 42.49 -47.59 11.80
CA LEU A 32 41.95 -46.67 12.81
C LEU A 32 41.53 -45.34 12.19
N LEU A 33 42.35 -44.79 11.29
CA LEU A 33 42.03 -43.54 10.59
C LEU A 33 40.74 -43.68 9.79
N ARG A 34 40.56 -44.82 9.12
CA ARG A 34 39.36 -45.08 8.34
C ARG A 34 38.12 -45.24 9.21
N PHE A 35 38.23 -46.01 10.30
CA PHE A 35 37.17 -46.11 11.29
C PHE A 35 36.74 -44.72 11.82
N LEU A 36 37.71 -43.86 12.15
CA LEU A 36 37.42 -42.50 12.61
C LEU A 36 36.81 -41.61 11.52
N LEU A 37 37.22 -41.78 10.27
CA LEU A 37 36.63 -41.03 9.14
C LEU A 37 35.19 -41.47 8.88
N ASP A 38 34.91 -42.77 8.94
CA ASP A 38 33.56 -43.31 8.76
C ASP A 38 32.65 -42.86 9.91
N GLU A 39 33.12 -42.95 11.17
CA GLU A 39 32.40 -42.43 12.36
C GLU A 39 32.19 -40.91 12.27
N SER A 40 33.19 -40.18 11.77
CA SER A 40 33.07 -38.73 11.56
C SER A 40 32.05 -38.38 10.47
N GLN A 41 31.97 -39.16 9.38
CA GLN A 41 30.97 -38.93 8.34
C GLN A 41 29.55 -39.19 8.85
N GLU A 42 29.38 -40.25 9.66
CA GLU A 42 28.09 -40.57 10.27
C GLU A 42 27.62 -39.46 11.22
N LYS A 43 28.49 -39.00 12.13
CA LYS A 43 28.18 -37.88 13.03
C LYS A 43 27.92 -36.57 12.29
N GLN A 44 28.69 -36.28 11.23
CA GLN A 44 28.44 -35.10 10.39
C GLN A 44 27.08 -35.21 9.68
N GLY A 45 26.68 -36.40 9.25
CA GLY A 45 25.34 -36.65 8.69
C GLY A 45 24.22 -36.40 9.69
N GLU A 46 24.38 -36.85 10.93
CA GLU A 46 23.42 -36.62 12.01
C GLU A 46 23.27 -35.13 12.33
N ILE A 47 24.40 -34.42 12.50
CA ILE A 47 24.41 -32.97 12.75
C ILE A 47 23.74 -32.20 11.60
N LEU A 48 23.99 -32.57 10.34
CA LEU A 48 23.36 -31.93 9.19
C LEU A 48 21.85 -32.19 9.13
N SER A 49 21.41 -33.38 9.54
CA SER A 49 19.99 -33.72 9.63
C SER A 49 19.29 -32.89 10.70
N GLU A 50 19.90 -32.76 11.89
CA GLU A 50 19.40 -31.93 12.98
C GLU A 50 19.35 -30.46 12.58
N MET A 51 20.42 -29.91 12.00
CA MET A 51 20.46 -28.54 11.49
C MET A 51 19.37 -28.28 10.45
N LYS A 52 19.10 -29.25 9.55
CA LYS A 52 18.01 -29.13 8.57
C LYS A 52 16.64 -29.08 9.26
N SER A 53 16.43 -29.89 10.30
CA SER A 53 15.19 -29.91 11.06
C SER A 53 14.96 -28.58 11.80
N GLU A 54 15.99 -28.07 12.48
CA GLU A 54 15.93 -26.76 13.15
C GLU A 54 15.64 -25.63 12.16
N LEU A 55 16.32 -25.62 11.00
CA LEU A 55 16.07 -24.64 9.96
C LEU A 55 14.63 -24.69 9.44
N GLN A 56 14.05 -25.89 9.26
CA GLN A 56 12.64 -26.02 8.87
C GLN A 56 11.69 -25.47 9.95
N SER A 57 11.99 -25.73 11.22
CA SER A 57 11.21 -25.22 12.35
C SER A 57 11.26 -23.68 12.42
N VAL A 58 12.47 -23.10 12.32
CA VAL A 58 12.67 -21.65 12.31
C VAL A 58 12.00 -21.01 11.10
N LEU A 59 12.10 -21.64 9.93
CA LEU A 59 11.47 -21.13 8.70
C LEU A 59 9.94 -21.11 8.82
N MET A 60 9.32 -22.16 9.37
CA MET A 60 7.88 -22.18 9.64
C MET A 60 7.47 -21.07 10.63
N GLN A 61 8.24 -20.89 11.70
CA GLN A 61 7.97 -19.83 12.68
C GLN A 61 8.13 -18.44 12.05
N TRP A 62 9.13 -18.24 11.20
CA TRP A 62 9.33 -16.99 10.48
C TRP A 62 8.23 -16.71 9.47
N ASP A 63 7.76 -17.71 8.72
CA ASP A 63 6.65 -17.54 7.78
C ASP A 63 5.39 -17.06 8.51
N PHE A 64 5.05 -17.73 9.62
CA PHE A 64 3.92 -17.33 10.47
C PHE A 64 4.09 -15.90 11.02
N THR A 65 5.28 -15.58 11.55
CA THR A 65 5.56 -14.26 12.13
C THR A 65 5.55 -13.16 11.07
N ALA A 66 6.07 -13.42 9.88
CA ALA A 66 6.06 -12.49 8.77
C ALA A 66 4.63 -12.20 8.31
N LYS A 67 3.79 -13.23 8.23
CA LYS A 67 2.38 -13.10 7.87
C LYS A 67 1.58 -12.32 8.91
N ASP A 68 1.72 -12.65 10.20
CA ASP A 68 1.06 -11.89 11.28
C ASP A 68 1.47 -10.41 11.26
N LYS A 69 2.77 -10.14 11.08
CA LYS A 69 3.27 -8.76 11.03
C LYS A 69 2.75 -8.01 9.80
N ALA A 70 2.68 -8.68 8.64
CA ALA A 70 2.09 -8.12 7.44
C ALA A 70 0.60 -7.81 7.64
N ASP A 71 -0.18 -8.72 8.20
CA ASP A 71 -1.61 -8.53 8.48
C ASP A 71 -1.84 -7.38 9.48
N ARG A 72 -1.01 -7.27 10.51
CA ARG A 72 -1.08 -6.17 11.49
C ARG A 72 -0.75 -4.82 10.87
N ILE A 73 0.30 -4.73 10.07
CA ILE A 73 0.69 -3.49 9.36
C ILE A 73 -0.41 -3.11 8.36
N LEU A 74 -0.90 -4.09 7.59
CA LEU A 74 -1.96 -3.86 6.61
C LEU A 74 -3.24 -3.36 7.28
N ASN A 75 -3.66 -3.98 8.39
CA ASN A 75 -4.84 -3.54 9.14
C ASN A 75 -4.64 -2.16 9.77
N ALA A 76 -3.45 -1.86 10.29
CA ALA A 76 -3.14 -0.52 10.82
C ALA A 76 -3.18 0.53 9.72
N ALA A 77 -2.59 0.25 8.55
CA ALA A 77 -2.61 1.13 7.40
C ALA A 77 -4.04 1.31 6.85
N LEU A 78 -4.83 0.24 6.77
CA LEU A 78 -6.22 0.28 6.33
C LEU A 78 -7.08 1.12 7.28
N LYS A 79 -6.90 0.96 8.59
CA LYS A 79 -7.60 1.75 9.60
C LYS A 79 -7.23 3.23 9.50
N ALA A 80 -5.94 3.55 9.41
CA ALA A 80 -5.48 4.92 9.22
C ALA A 80 -6.04 5.54 7.93
N ASN A 81 -6.03 4.78 6.82
CA ASN A 81 -6.60 5.24 5.56
C ASN A 81 -8.11 5.46 5.66
N LYS A 82 -8.84 4.63 6.39
CA LYS A 82 -10.29 4.80 6.59
C LYS A 82 -10.60 6.09 7.35
N ASP A 83 -9.87 6.35 8.44
CA ASP A 83 -10.06 7.56 9.25
C ASP A 83 -9.73 8.83 8.45
N VAL A 84 -8.63 8.80 7.68
CA VAL A 84 -8.26 9.91 6.78
C VAL A 84 -9.29 10.08 5.66
N MET A 85 -9.77 8.98 5.07
CA MET A 85 -10.78 9.03 4.01
C MET A 85 -12.11 9.60 4.51
N GLU A 86 -12.54 9.26 5.73
CA GLU A 86 -13.76 9.80 6.34
C GLU A 86 -13.66 11.31 6.56
N GLN A 87 -12.50 11.80 7.02
CA GLN A 87 -12.25 13.24 7.15
C GLN A 87 -12.24 13.94 5.80
N ILE A 88 -11.54 13.38 4.79
CA ILE A 88 -11.49 13.95 3.44
C ILE A 88 -12.88 13.98 2.82
N LEU A 89 -13.65 12.89 2.93
CA LEU A 89 -15.01 12.81 2.39
C LEU A 89 -15.95 13.81 3.05
N THR A 90 -15.88 13.96 4.37
CA THR A 90 -16.70 14.93 5.11
C THR A 90 -16.33 16.36 4.74
N SER A 91 -15.03 16.66 4.66
CA SER A 91 -14.54 17.98 4.22
C SER A 91 -14.96 18.28 2.77
N ALA A 92 -14.81 17.31 1.87
CA ALA A 92 -15.20 17.46 0.46
C ALA A 92 -16.71 17.62 0.31
N ALA A 93 -17.52 16.87 1.07
CA ALA A 93 -18.97 16.99 1.08
C ALA A 93 -19.41 18.37 1.57
N ASN A 94 -18.80 18.89 2.65
CA ASN A 94 -19.08 20.22 3.17
C ASN A 94 -18.69 21.32 2.18
N GLN A 95 -17.49 21.24 1.61
CA GLN A 95 -17.04 22.19 0.58
C GLN A 95 -17.96 22.16 -0.65
N THR A 96 -18.36 20.98 -1.10
CA THR A 96 -19.29 20.82 -2.23
C THR A 96 -20.66 21.41 -1.90
N ALA A 97 -21.19 21.14 -0.70
CA ALA A 97 -22.46 21.71 -0.24
C ALA A 97 -22.41 23.24 -0.16
N GLU A 98 -21.29 23.80 0.30
CA GLU A 98 -21.08 25.24 0.37
C GLU A 98 -20.99 25.87 -1.03
N VAL A 99 -20.27 25.26 -1.97
CA VAL A 99 -20.21 25.71 -3.36
C VAL A 99 -21.59 25.68 -4.01
N VAL A 100 -22.34 24.60 -3.82
CA VAL A 100 -23.71 24.48 -4.34
C VAL A 100 -24.62 25.53 -3.72
N ARG A 101 -24.54 25.75 -2.40
CA ARG A 101 -25.34 26.76 -1.71
C ARG A 101 -25.02 28.16 -2.22
N ASN A 102 -23.74 28.50 -2.40
CA ASN A 102 -23.32 29.79 -2.93
C ASN A 102 -23.80 29.99 -4.36
N ALA A 103 -23.73 28.96 -5.21
CA ALA A 103 -24.26 29.03 -6.58
C ALA A 103 -25.78 29.26 -6.58
N VAL A 104 -26.52 28.57 -5.71
CA VAL A 104 -27.97 28.75 -5.57
C VAL A 104 -28.31 30.15 -5.04
N GLU A 105 -27.60 30.64 -4.03
CA GLU A 105 -27.80 31.99 -3.50
C GLU A 105 -27.47 33.08 -4.52
N GLU A 106 -26.43 32.88 -5.35
CA GLU A 106 -26.09 33.80 -6.42
C GLU A 106 -27.18 33.87 -7.50
N GLU A 107 -27.72 32.72 -7.92
CA GLU A 107 -28.83 32.65 -8.89
C GLU A 107 -30.13 33.25 -8.31
N LEU A 108 -30.43 32.99 -7.03
CA LEU A 108 -31.55 33.63 -6.34
C LEU A 108 -31.37 35.14 -6.23
N ARG A 109 -30.15 35.63 -6.01
CA ARG A 109 -29.84 37.06 -5.97
C ARG A 109 -30.00 37.72 -7.34
N LYS A 110 -29.54 37.07 -8.41
CA LYS A 110 -29.74 37.53 -9.80
C LYS A 110 -31.23 37.61 -10.14
N SER A 111 -32.01 36.58 -9.80
CA SER A 111 -33.45 36.57 -9.97
C SER A 111 -34.13 37.71 -9.20
N ARG A 112 -33.82 37.87 -7.91
CA ARG A 112 -34.38 38.95 -7.08
C ARG A 112 -34.01 40.33 -7.59
N ALA A 113 -32.79 40.52 -8.10
CA ALA A 113 -32.36 41.78 -8.71
C ALA A 113 -33.17 42.11 -9.97
N GLN A 114 -33.44 41.12 -10.83
CA GLN A 114 -34.31 41.31 -12.00
C GLN A 114 -35.74 41.70 -11.60
N PHE A 115 -36.32 41.06 -10.58
CA PHE A 115 -37.63 41.43 -10.06
C PHE A 115 -37.67 42.86 -9.48
N GLN A 116 -36.61 43.29 -8.78
CA GLN A 116 -36.54 44.65 -8.24
C GLN A 116 -36.40 45.71 -9.35
N SER A 117 -35.62 45.42 -10.39
CA SER A 117 -35.52 46.30 -11.56
C SER A 117 -36.85 46.39 -12.31
N ALA A 118 -37.58 45.27 -12.46
CA ALA A 118 -38.92 45.28 -13.02
C ALA A 118 -39.89 46.13 -12.18
N LYS A 119 -39.87 46.01 -10.84
CA LYS A 119 -40.68 46.86 -9.95
C LYS A 119 -40.37 48.34 -10.11
N LYS A 120 -39.08 48.71 -10.17
CA LYS A 120 -38.67 50.10 -10.39
C LYS A 120 -39.16 50.61 -11.74
N MET A 121 -39.06 49.80 -12.80
CA MET A 121 -39.54 50.16 -14.13
C MET A 121 -41.06 50.37 -14.16
N VAL A 122 -41.83 49.54 -13.44
CA VAL A 122 -43.29 49.73 -13.29
C VAL A 122 -43.61 51.03 -12.56
N ILE A 123 -42.89 51.36 -11.48
CA ILE A 123 -43.10 52.63 -10.76
C ILE A 123 -42.84 53.83 -11.67
N TRP A 124 -41.73 53.82 -12.42
CA TRP A 124 -41.44 54.86 -13.41
C TRP A 124 -42.49 54.95 -14.51
N ASN A 125 -43.00 53.81 -14.97
CA ASN A 125 -44.08 53.78 -15.96
C ASN A 125 -45.39 54.37 -15.39
N CYS A 126 -45.76 54.05 -14.14
CA CYS A 126 -46.92 54.65 -13.48
C CYS A 126 -46.79 56.18 -13.34
N ILE A 127 -45.59 56.67 -12.98
CA ILE A 127 -45.33 58.12 -12.90
C ILE A 127 -45.46 58.77 -14.29
N ALA A 128 -44.87 58.15 -15.31
CA ALA A 128 -44.98 58.63 -16.68
C ALA A 128 -46.44 58.67 -17.15
N ALA A 129 -47.22 57.61 -16.89
CA ALA A 129 -48.65 57.55 -17.22
C ALA A 129 -49.48 58.62 -16.48
N GLY A 130 -49.13 58.92 -15.23
CA GLY A 130 -49.75 60.02 -14.48
C GLY A 130 -49.46 61.39 -15.11
N LEU A 131 -48.21 61.62 -15.54
CA LEU A 131 -47.82 62.83 -16.25
C LEU A 131 -48.52 62.96 -17.61
N THR A 132 -48.63 61.87 -18.38
CA THR A 132 -49.31 61.89 -19.68
C THR A 132 -50.81 62.15 -19.54
N LEU A 133 -51.46 61.60 -18.50
CA LEU A 133 -52.85 61.90 -18.18
C LEU A 133 -53.06 63.38 -17.83
N LEU A 134 -52.17 63.96 -17.01
CA LEU A 134 -52.21 65.39 -16.68
C LEU A 134 -52.00 66.27 -17.91
N ALA A 135 -51.02 65.93 -18.75
CA ALA A 135 -50.76 66.64 -20.01
C ALA A 135 -51.97 66.55 -20.96
N ALA A 136 -52.59 65.38 -21.08
CA ALA A 136 -53.80 65.18 -21.88
C ALA A 136 -55.00 65.96 -21.33
N ALA A 137 -55.18 66.02 -20.01
CA ALA A 137 -56.24 66.81 -19.38
C ALA A 137 -56.05 68.32 -19.63
N ILE A 138 -54.82 68.83 -19.54
CA ILE A 138 -54.51 70.24 -19.85
C ILE A 138 -54.77 70.53 -21.33
N ALA A 139 -54.36 69.63 -22.23
CA ALA A 139 -54.62 69.78 -23.66
C ALA A 139 -56.13 69.74 -23.98
N PHE A 140 -56.90 68.90 -23.30
CA PHE A 140 -58.35 68.83 -23.44
C PHE A 140 -59.02 70.13 -22.98
N VAL A 141 -58.64 70.66 -21.81
CA VAL A 141 -59.17 71.94 -21.31
C VAL A 141 -58.77 73.10 -22.23
N ALA A 142 -57.53 73.14 -22.72
CA ALA A 142 -57.08 74.16 -23.66
C ALA A 142 -57.78 74.10 -25.02
N ALA A 143 -58.13 72.89 -25.49
CA ALA A 143 -58.90 72.70 -26.72
C ALA A 143 -60.38 73.07 -26.56
N PHE A 144 -60.95 72.92 -25.36
CA PHE A 144 -62.35 73.27 -25.05
C PHE A 144 -62.56 74.76 -24.73
N LEU A 145 -61.48 75.49 -24.38
CA LEU A 145 -61.49 76.94 -24.13
C LEU A 145 -61.19 77.79 -25.39
N ARG A 146 -61.17 77.19 -26.58
CA ARG A 146 -61.01 77.86 -27.87
C ARG A 146 -62.28 77.74 -28.70
#